data_AF-A0A0D0DNZ4-F1
#
_entry.id   AF-A0A0D0DNZ4-F1
#
_cell.length_a   1.000
_cell.length_b   1.000
_cell.length_c   1.000
_cell.angle_alpha   90.00
_cell.angle_beta   90.00
_cell.angle_gamma   90.00
#
_symmetry.space_group_name_H-M   'P 1'
#
loop_
_entity.id
_entity.type
_entity.pdbx_description
1 polymer ?
#
loop_
_entity_poly.entity_id
_entity_poly.type
_entity_poly.pdbx_seq_one_letter_code
_entity_poly.pdbx_strand_id
1 'polypeptide(L)'
;MGCGHGRPAGICAWHLLHRHSWKISLDELRSILEGASHLAPPSSKWPKCEPFEIKILLCFLIYMDLSNLHNTTIYTCLVVTFYCIAQLSKFTVPAITKFDCNKHITCTHVYHLHDANGLPVTKFQLPSTKCAPEGEDTQCTPLNCLMDPM
;
A
#
# COMPACT_ATOMS: atom_id res chain seq x y z
N MET A 1 -11.40 -23.91 -4.20
CA MET A 1 -10.37 -24.31 -3.21
C MET A 1 -9.07 -23.60 -3.54
N GLY A 2 -8.40 -23.00 -2.56
CA GLY A 2 -7.15 -22.24 -2.78
C GLY A 2 -7.18 -20.85 -2.17
N CYS A 3 -7.41 -20.76 -0.86
CA CYS A 3 -7.29 -19.54 -0.08
C CYS A 3 -6.28 -19.83 1.06
N GLY A 4 -5.04 -19.35 0.95
CA GLY A 4 -4.03 -19.59 1.98
C GLY A 4 -2.56 -19.38 1.60
N HIS A 5 -2.21 -19.40 0.32
CA HIS A 5 -0.80 -19.46 -0.12
C HIS A 5 0.05 -18.20 0.14
N GLY A 6 -0.55 -17.03 0.43
CA GLY A 6 0.21 -15.77 0.55
C GLY A 6 0.79 -15.44 1.93
N ARG A 7 0.18 -15.94 3.01
CA ARG A 7 0.59 -15.61 4.40
C ARG A 7 1.86 -16.32 4.90
N PRO A 8 2.15 -17.58 4.51
CA PRO A 8 3.34 -18.28 5.00
C PRO A 8 4.63 -17.69 4.45
N ALA A 9 4.60 -17.22 3.20
CA ALA A 9 5.74 -16.61 2.54
C ALA A 9 6.26 -15.38 3.31
N GLY A 10 5.36 -14.58 3.89
CA GLY A 10 5.75 -13.42 4.70
C GLY A 10 6.47 -13.80 6.00
N ILE A 11 6.00 -14.83 6.71
CA ILE A 11 6.64 -15.30 7.94
C ILE A 11 7.98 -15.97 7.63
N CYS A 12 8.03 -16.81 6.58
CA CYS A 12 9.29 -17.38 6.09
C CYS A 12 10.30 -16.29 5.72
N ALA A 13 9.88 -15.29 4.93
CA ALA A 13 10.72 -14.17 4.52
C ALA A 13 11.23 -13.37 5.73
N TRP A 14 10.38 -13.13 6.73
CA TRP A 14 10.77 -12.48 7.97
C TRP A 14 11.86 -13.27 8.70
N HIS A 15 11.70 -14.59 8.87
CA HIS A 15 12.73 -15.44 9.48
C HIS A 15 14.06 -15.40 8.70
N LEU A 16 14.00 -15.46 7.37
CA LEU A 16 15.17 -15.38 6.50
C LEU A 16 15.88 -14.01 6.62
N LEU A 17 15.14 -12.91 6.60
CA LEU A 17 15.66 -11.55 6.73
C LEU A 17 16.35 -11.33 8.09
N HIS A 18 15.76 -11.84 9.16
CA HIS A 18 16.29 -11.71 10.52
C HIS A 18 17.27 -12.82 10.90
N ARG A 19 17.69 -13.67 9.94
CA ARG A 19 18.64 -14.79 10.12
C ARG A 19 18.23 -15.78 11.22
N HIS A 20 16.92 -15.89 11.49
CA HIS A 20 16.39 -16.93 12.36
C HIS A 20 16.18 -18.20 11.53
N SER A 21 16.68 -19.34 12.03
CA SER A 21 16.53 -20.61 11.34
C SER A 21 15.05 -20.98 11.18
N TRP A 22 14.57 -21.07 9.93
CA TRP A 22 13.26 -21.62 9.62
C TRP A 22 13.32 -23.15 9.72
N LYS A 23 12.77 -23.71 10.80
CA LYS A 23 12.81 -25.17 11.06
C LYS A 23 11.50 -25.89 10.74
N ILE A 24 10.46 -25.15 10.37
CA ILE A 24 9.12 -25.70 10.13
C ILE A 24 9.12 -26.41 8.77
N SER A 25 8.74 -27.69 8.77
CA SER A 25 8.59 -28.46 7.53
C SER A 25 7.41 -27.96 6.70
N LEU A 26 7.44 -28.17 5.39
CA LEU A 26 6.37 -27.73 4.51
C LEU A 26 5.02 -28.42 4.83
N ASP A 27 5.06 -29.67 5.28
CA ASP A 27 3.86 -30.43 5.66
C ASP A 27 3.29 -29.96 7.01
N GLU A 28 4.14 -29.70 8.00
CA GLU A 28 3.72 -29.10 9.27
C GLU A 28 3.08 -27.72 9.04
N LEU A 29 3.68 -26.90 8.18
CA LEU A 29 3.13 -25.60 7.79
C LEU A 29 1.75 -25.74 7.13
N ARG A 30 1.57 -26.71 6.22
CA ARG A 30 0.27 -27.00 5.60
C ARG A 30 -0.77 -27.42 6.64
N SER A 31 -0.42 -28.33 7.55
CA SER A 31 -1.33 -28.79 8.60
C SER A 31 -1.76 -27.64 9.53
N ILE A 32 -0.84 -26.76 9.91
CA ILE A 32 -1.15 -25.58 10.73
C ILE A 32 -2.10 -24.63 9.97
N LEU A 33 -1.86 -24.36 8.69
CA LEU A 33 -2.71 -23.49 7.88
C LEU A 33 -4.12 -24.06 7.68
N GLU A 34 -4.22 -25.37 7.48
CA GLU A 34 -5.49 -26.05 7.34
C GLU A 34 -6.29 -26.01 8.64
N GLY A 35 -5.65 -26.30 9.78
CA GLY A 35 -6.24 -26.12 11.11
C GLY A 35 -6.72 -24.69 11.35
N ALA A 36 -5.89 -23.69 11.02
CA ALA A 36 -6.28 -22.27 11.14
C ALA A 36 -7.47 -21.91 10.23
N SER A 37 -7.53 -22.45 9.01
CA SER A 37 -8.65 -22.26 8.07
C SER A 37 -9.95 -22.90 8.57
N HIS A 38 -9.86 -24.03 9.26
CA HIS A 38 -10.99 -24.70 9.91
C HIS A 38 -11.50 -23.93 11.13
N LEU A 39 -10.59 -23.36 11.93
CA LEU A 39 -10.94 -22.55 13.11
C LEU A 39 -11.41 -21.13 12.75
N ALA A 40 -11.09 -20.63 11.56
CA ALA A 40 -11.48 -19.30 11.12
C ALA A 40 -13.02 -19.19 10.99
N PRO A 41 -13.65 -18.16 11.57
CA PRO A 41 -15.11 -18.01 11.52
C PRO A 41 -15.58 -17.79 10.07
N PRO A 42 -16.81 -18.23 9.71
CA PRO A 42 -17.33 -18.04 8.36
C PRO A 42 -17.31 -16.58 7.90
N SER A 43 -17.51 -15.62 8.81
CA SER A 43 -17.45 -14.18 8.56
C SER A 43 -16.06 -13.67 8.13
N SER A 44 -14.99 -14.43 8.38
CA SER A 44 -13.63 -14.09 7.94
C SER A 44 -13.31 -14.57 6.51
N LYS A 45 -14.18 -15.41 5.93
CA LYS A 45 -14.01 -15.98 4.59
C LYS A 45 -14.61 -15.02 3.56
N TRP A 46 -13.84 -14.02 3.18
CA TRP A 46 -14.19 -13.14 2.06
C TRP A 46 -13.80 -13.78 0.73
N PRO A 47 -14.59 -13.59 -0.35
CA PRO A 47 -14.13 -13.94 -1.68
C PRO A 47 -12.82 -13.21 -1.98
N LYS A 48 -11.98 -13.79 -2.85
CA LYS A 48 -10.77 -13.10 -3.28
C LYS A 48 -11.17 -11.76 -3.89
N CYS A 49 -10.62 -10.67 -3.35
CA CYS A 49 -10.75 -9.36 -3.96
C CYS A 49 -9.93 -9.37 -5.25
N GLU A 50 -10.55 -8.97 -6.35
CA GLU A 50 -9.84 -8.82 -7.62
C GLU A 50 -8.75 -7.74 -7.46
N PRO A 51 -7.56 -7.95 -8.06
CA PRO A 51 -6.50 -6.96 -8.00
C PRO A 51 -6.96 -5.60 -8.54
N PHE A 52 -6.49 -4.53 -7.89
CA PHE A 52 -6.69 -3.20 -8.45
C PHE A 52 -5.77 -3.05 -9.66
N GLU A 53 -6.34 -2.80 -10.84
CA GLU A 53 -5.58 -2.70 -12.09
C GLU A 53 -5.44 -1.25 -12.57
N ILE A 54 -4.42 -0.99 -13.41
CA ILE A 54 -4.22 0.30 -14.07
C ILE A 54 -5.45 0.73 -14.89
N LYS A 55 -6.18 -0.24 -15.48
CA LYS A 55 -7.44 0.05 -16.21
C LYS A 55 -8.49 0.72 -15.32
N ILE A 56 -8.50 0.39 -14.03
CA ILE A 56 -9.42 1.00 -13.06
C ILE A 56 -9.03 2.47 -12.85
N LEU A 57 -7.74 2.78 -12.72
CA LEU A 57 -7.26 4.17 -12.67
C LEU A 57 -7.64 4.97 -13.93
N LEU A 58 -7.47 4.36 -15.11
CA LEU A 58 -7.88 4.99 -16.38
C LEU A 58 -9.37 5.27 -16.44
N CYS A 59 -10.22 4.35 -15.96
CA CYS A 59 -11.65 4.61 -15.83
C CYS A 59 -11.92 5.81 -14.93
N PHE A 60 -11.28 5.90 -13.76
CA PHE A 60 -11.43 7.06 -12.88
C PHE A 60 -11.04 8.36 -13.57
N LEU A 61 -9.95 8.39 -14.33
CA LEU A 61 -9.54 9.58 -15.07
C LEU A 61 -10.56 10.00 -16.13
N ILE A 62 -11.18 9.05 -16.83
CA ILE A 62 -12.17 9.34 -17.87
C ILE A 62 -13.47 9.89 -17.25
N TYR A 63 -13.87 9.38 -16.08
CA TYR A 63 -15.14 9.74 -15.45
C TYR A 63 -15.03 10.93 -14.47
N MET A 64 -13.84 11.27 -13.98
CA MET A 64 -13.61 12.40 -13.08
C MET A 64 -13.28 13.66 -13.85
N ASP A 65 -13.97 14.76 -13.56
CA ASP A 65 -13.56 16.08 -14.02
C ASP A 65 -12.37 16.59 -13.20
N LEU A 66 -11.17 16.55 -13.78
CA LEU A 66 -9.93 17.05 -13.17
C LEU A 66 -9.81 18.57 -13.19
N SER A 67 -10.77 19.29 -13.77
CA SER A 67 -10.87 20.74 -13.58
C SER A 67 -11.35 21.07 -12.16
N ASN A 68 -12.01 20.10 -11.50
CA ASN A 68 -12.45 20.22 -10.12
C ASN A 68 -11.34 19.78 -9.16
N LEU A 69 -10.94 20.67 -8.25
CA LEU A 69 -9.92 20.42 -7.24
C LEU A 69 -10.22 19.20 -6.35
N HIS A 70 -11.48 18.98 -6.00
CA HIS A 70 -11.91 17.85 -5.17
C HIS A 70 -11.67 16.51 -5.87
N ASN A 71 -12.11 16.39 -7.12
CA ASN A 71 -11.92 15.18 -7.93
C ASN A 71 -10.43 14.93 -8.19
N THR A 72 -9.68 16.00 -8.49
CA THR A 72 -8.22 15.94 -8.68
C THR A 72 -7.53 15.42 -7.43
N THR A 73 -7.89 15.92 -6.24
CA THR A 73 -7.30 15.47 -4.98
C THR A 73 -7.56 13.98 -4.73
N ILE A 74 -8.81 13.51 -4.94
CA ILE A 74 -9.16 12.09 -4.80
C ILE A 74 -8.34 11.24 -5.77
N TYR A 75 -8.27 11.67 -7.04
CA TYR A 75 -7.53 10.96 -8.08
C TYR A 75 -6.03 10.88 -7.76
N THR A 76 -5.40 11.99 -7.36
CA THR A 76 -4.00 12.02 -6.94
C THR A 76 -3.76 11.07 -5.78
N CYS A 77 -4.61 11.06 -4.74
CA CYS A 77 -4.48 10.12 -3.62
C CYS A 77 -4.56 8.66 -4.08
N LEU A 78 -5.45 8.33 -5.02
CA LEU A 78 -5.57 6.97 -5.57
C LEU A 78 -4.31 6.56 -6.33
N VAL A 79 -3.82 7.40 -7.23
CA VAL A 79 -2.61 7.19 -8.03
C VAL A 79 -1.39 7.01 -7.13
N VAL A 80 -1.17 7.93 -6.19
CA VAL A 80 -0.05 7.87 -5.24
C VAL A 80 -0.11 6.59 -4.42
N THR A 81 -1.28 6.24 -3.87
CA THR A 81 -1.46 5.02 -3.08
C THR A 81 -1.16 3.77 -3.90
N PHE A 82 -1.64 3.73 -5.15
CA PHE A 82 -1.44 2.60 -6.06
C PHE A 82 0.05 2.39 -6.37
N TYR A 83 0.76 3.44 -6.81
CA TYR A 83 2.16 3.32 -7.22
C TYR A 83 3.13 3.20 -6.04
N CYS A 84 2.80 3.78 -4.89
CA CYS A 84 3.61 3.59 -3.67
C CYS A 84 3.34 2.23 -2.99
N ILE A 85 2.37 1.44 -3.48
CA ILE A 85 1.90 0.21 -2.82
C ILE A 85 1.55 0.49 -1.35
N ALA A 86 0.89 1.61 -1.12
CA ALA A 86 0.60 2.11 0.22
C ALA A 86 -0.87 1.86 0.61
N GLN A 87 -1.19 2.12 1.87
CA GLN A 87 -2.58 2.12 2.33
C GLN A 87 -3.18 3.50 2.10
N LEU A 88 -4.38 3.56 1.51
CA LEU A 88 -5.07 4.82 1.20
C LEU A 88 -5.28 5.70 2.45
N SER A 89 -5.48 5.08 3.61
CA SER A 89 -5.61 5.76 4.90
C SER A 89 -4.35 6.52 5.34
N LYS A 90 -3.19 6.25 4.74
CA LYS A 90 -1.95 7.02 4.99
C LYS A 90 -1.93 8.37 4.25
N PHE A 91 -2.68 8.48 3.14
CA PHE A 91 -2.71 9.66 2.26
C PHE A 91 -4.04 10.42 2.31
N THR A 92 -5.01 9.94 3.08
CA THR A 92 -6.34 10.55 3.21
C THR A 92 -6.68 10.82 4.66
N VAL A 93 -7.49 11.85 4.91
CA VAL A 93 -8.00 12.19 6.23
C VAL A 93 -9.50 11.92 6.25
N PRO A 94 -10.05 11.25 7.28
CA PRO A 94 -11.46 10.87 7.31
C PRO A 94 -12.44 12.05 7.30
N ALA A 95 -12.00 13.23 7.75
CA ALA A 95 -12.76 14.48 7.67
C ALA A 95 -11.81 15.67 7.69
N ILE A 96 -12.20 16.78 7.05
CA ILE A 96 -11.40 18.03 7.01
C ILE A 96 -11.09 18.52 8.44
N THR A 97 -12.03 18.38 9.37
CA THR A 97 -11.88 18.79 10.78
C THR A 97 -10.94 17.89 11.59
N LYS A 98 -10.51 16.75 11.05
CA LYS A 98 -9.60 15.79 11.70
C LYS A 98 -8.17 15.90 11.19
N PHE A 99 -7.88 16.88 10.34
CA PHE A 99 -6.53 17.13 9.88
C PHE A 99 -5.62 17.56 11.04
N ASP A 100 -4.44 16.99 11.07
CA ASP A 100 -3.38 17.23 12.07
C ASP A 100 -2.05 17.11 11.34
N CYS A 101 -1.29 18.21 11.26
CA CYS A 101 -0.03 18.27 10.52
C CYS A 101 1.08 17.39 11.11
N ASN A 102 0.95 16.96 12.36
CA ASN A 102 1.92 16.04 12.98
C ASN A 102 1.62 14.57 12.66
N LYS A 103 0.43 14.27 12.13
CA LYS A 103 -0.03 12.90 11.85
C LYS A 103 -0.28 12.65 10.38
N HIS A 104 -0.60 13.69 9.62
CA HIS A 104 -0.97 13.58 8.22
C HIS A 104 0.06 14.29 7.35
N ILE A 105 0.32 13.67 6.20
CA ILE A 105 1.23 14.20 5.20
C ILE A 105 0.72 15.54 4.67
N THR A 106 1.67 16.44 4.38
CA THR A 106 1.43 17.73 3.74
C THR A 106 2.40 17.90 2.57
N CYS A 107 2.23 18.93 1.76
CA CYS A 107 3.14 19.21 0.63
C CYS A 107 4.60 19.39 1.07
N THR A 108 4.88 19.81 2.31
CA THR A 108 6.25 19.95 2.83
C THR A 108 6.97 18.62 3.01
N HIS A 109 6.23 17.51 3.01
CA HIS A 109 6.73 16.16 3.19
C HIS A 109 6.89 15.40 1.86
N VAL A 110 6.69 16.08 0.73
CA VAL A 110 6.86 15.52 -0.61
C VAL A 110 8.15 16.06 -1.21
N TYR A 111 9.03 15.17 -1.65
CA TYR A 111 10.33 15.52 -2.21
C TYR A 111 10.50 14.88 -3.59
N HIS A 112 11.01 15.66 -4.54
CA HIS A 112 11.43 15.14 -5.84
C HIS A 112 12.94 14.96 -5.82
N LEU A 113 13.36 13.71 -5.87
CA LEU A 113 14.75 13.27 -5.76
C LEU A 113 15.14 12.49 -7.00
N HIS A 114 16.41 12.10 -7.08
CA HIS A 114 16.89 11.12 -8.04
C HIS A 114 17.46 9.91 -7.28
N ASP A 115 17.27 8.71 -7.83
CA ASP A 115 17.88 7.49 -7.29
C ASP A 115 19.38 7.44 -7.59
N ALA A 116 20.05 6.36 -7.16
CA ALA A 116 21.47 6.15 -7.41
C ALA A 116 21.85 6.07 -8.90
N ASN A 117 20.87 5.83 -9.78
CA ASN A 117 21.03 5.75 -11.23
C ASN A 117 20.64 7.05 -11.94
N GLY A 118 20.26 8.10 -11.20
CA GLY A 118 19.80 9.37 -11.76
C GLY A 118 18.37 9.32 -12.30
N LEU A 119 17.57 8.32 -11.91
CA LEU A 119 16.15 8.27 -12.27
C LEU A 119 15.34 9.11 -11.29
N PRO A 120 14.34 9.88 -11.75
CA PRO A 120 13.55 10.69 -10.86
C PRO A 120 12.71 9.81 -9.93
N VAL A 121 12.51 10.26 -8.70
CA VAL A 121 11.76 9.57 -7.64
C VAL A 121 10.99 10.63 -6.85
N THR A 122 9.71 10.39 -6.60
CA THR A 122 8.93 11.17 -5.64
C THR A 122 8.92 10.42 -4.31
N LYS A 123 9.49 11.05 -3.29
CA LYS A 123 9.56 10.56 -1.92
C LYS A 123 8.51 11.25 -1.06
N PHE A 124 7.76 10.46 -0.31
CA PHE A 124 6.75 10.88 0.65
C PHE A 124 7.21 10.52 2.06
N GLN A 125 7.43 11.52 2.90
CA GLN A 125 7.79 11.32 4.30
C GLN A 125 6.51 11.31 5.15
N LEU A 126 6.04 10.12 5.54
CA LEU A 126 4.85 9.99 6.37
C LEU A 126 5.21 10.32 7.82
N PRO A 127 4.50 11.26 8.49
CA PRO A 127 4.84 11.65 9.86
C PRO A 127 4.66 10.53 10.89
N SER A 128 3.68 9.66 10.69
CA SER A 128 3.47 8.49 11.55
C SER A 128 2.73 7.38 10.82
N THR A 129 3.06 6.13 11.12
CA THR A 129 2.31 4.96 10.65
C THR A 129 2.10 3.99 11.81
N LYS A 130 1.15 3.07 11.66
CA LYS A 130 0.86 2.05 12.69
C LYS A 130 2.12 1.26 13.10
N CYS A 131 3.03 1.04 12.15
CA CYS A 131 4.26 0.27 12.37
C CYS A 131 5.46 1.17 12.71
N ALA A 132 5.42 2.46 12.38
CA ALA A 132 6.48 3.42 12.63
C ALA A 132 5.90 4.74 13.18
N PRO A 133 5.75 4.85 14.51
CA PRO A 133 5.21 6.05 15.15
C PRO A 133 6.05 7.31 14.91
N GLU A 134 7.35 7.14 14.67
CA GLU A 134 8.31 8.21 14.39
C GLU A 134 8.38 8.60 12.90
N GLY A 135 7.59 7.95 12.06
CA GLY A 135 7.49 8.23 10.63
C GLY A 135 8.08 7.13 9.74
N GLU A 136 7.68 7.16 8.47
CA GLU A 136 8.06 6.17 7.47
C GLU A 136 8.19 6.86 6.10
N ASP A 137 9.23 6.51 5.35
CA ASP A 137 9.39 7.00 3.97
C ASP A 137 8.74 6.03 2.98
N THR A 138 7.97 6.59 2.04
CA THR A 138 7.42 5.85 0.89
C THR A 138 7.90 6.53 -0.39
N GLN A 139 8.08 5.77 -1.47
CA GLN A 139 8.58 6.35 -2.72
C GLN A 139 7.88 5.73 -3.93
N CYS A 140 7.71 6.53 -4.98
CA CYS A 140 7.34 6.06 -6.30
C CYS A 140 8.21 6.73 -7.37
N THR A 141 8.42 6.05 -8.48
CA THR A 141 9.08 6.60 -9.66
C THR A 141 8.04 7.26 -10.56
N PRO A 142 8.31 8.46 -11.13
CA PRO A 142 7.46 9.06 -12.15
C PRO A 142 7.24 8.10 -13.30
N LEU A 143 6.01 8.04 -13.81
CA LEU A 143 5.65 7.05 -14.81
C LEU A 143 5.81 7.56 -16.26
N ASN A 144 6.20 8.82 -16.47
CA ASN A 144 6.28 9.44 -17.81
C ASN A 144 5.00 9.19 -18.64
N CYS A 145 3.85 9.16 -17.96
CA CYS A 145 2.55 8.91 -18.58
C CYS A 145 1.50 9.86 -17.99
N LEU A 146 0.31 9.93 -18.60
CA LEU A 146 -0.77 10.83 -18.19
C LEU A 146 -1.24 10.63 -16.72
N MET A 147 -0.85 9.54 -16.07
CA MET A 147 -1.15 9.19 -14.67
C MET A 147 0.01 9.52 -13.72
N ASP A 148 0.98 10.33 -14.12
CA ASP A 148 2.05 10.73 -13.19
C ASP A 148 1.40 11.42 -11.98
N PRO A 149 1.73 11.04 -10.73
CA PRO A 149 1.19 11.70 -9.55
C PRO A 149 1.61 13.18 -9.39
N MET A 150 2.22 13.79 -10.41
CA MET A 150 2.65 15.18 -10.48
C MET A 150 2.38 15.78 -11.87
#